data_AF-A0A3D4BL76-F1
#
_entry.id   AF-A0A3D4BL76-F1
#
_cell.length_a   1.000
_cell.length_b   1.000
_cell.length_c   1.000
_cell.angle_alpha   90.00
_cell.angle_beta   90.00
_cell.angle_gamma   90.00
#
_symmetry.space_group_name_H-M   'P 1'
#
loop_
_entity.id
_entity.type
_entity.pdbx_description
1 polymer ?
#
loop_
_entity_poly.entity_id
_entity_poly.type
_entity_poly.pdbx_seq_one_letter_code
_entity_poly.pdbx_strand_id
1 'polypeptide(L)'
;MKNDKIIRKNPLFELYVENRHLVIRNEDYIKDNCVVDLNSISHLELIRSLSFFDKIIEFTFGFWQQSKSDVLRIHLKNGFKDIILTNCDIKKTELLIYEINLLILELENNTKPI
;
A
#
# COMPACT_ATOMS: atom_id res chain seq x y z
N MET A 1 -20.68 -13.95 7.05
CA MET A 1 -19.61 -12.93 7.11
C MET A 1 -18.28 -13.63 6.92
N LYS A 2 -17.68 -13.52 5.74
CA LYS A 2 -16.28 -13.84 5.44
C LYS A 2 -16.08 -13.56 3.95
N ASN A 3 -15.59 -12.36 3.63
CA ASN A 3 -15.02 -12.05 2.33
C ASN A 3 -13.68 -11.40 2.61
N ASP A 4 -12.75 -12.19 3.14
CA ASP A 4 -11.35 -11.78 3.26
C ASP A 4 -10.79 -11.79 1.82
N LYS A 5 -10.86 -10.62 1.17
CA LYS A 5 -10.29 -10.44 -0.17
C LYS A 5 -8.78 -10.36 -0.03
N ILE A 6 -8.16 -11.54 -0.06
CA ILE A 6 -6.70 -11.70 -0.04
C ILE A 6 -6.24 -11.82 -1.49
N ILE A 7 -5.53 -10.80 -2.00
CA ILE A 7 -4.80 -10.94 -3.26
C ILE A 7 -3.44 -11.54 -2.94
N ARG A 8 -3.19 -12.80 -3.33
CA ARG A 8 -1.82 -13.33 -3.39
C ARG A 8 -1.46 -13.82 -4.79
N LYS A 9 -0.33 -13.32 -5.28
CA LYS A 9 0.60 -14.12 -6.10
C LYS A 9 2.01 -13.56 -5.89
N ASN A 10 2.71 -14.13 -4.91
CA ASN A 10 4.13 -13.95 -4.52
C ASN A 10 4.78 -12.63 -4.97
N PRO A 11 4.86 -11.62 -4.08
CA PRO A 11 6.16 -11.33 -3.47
C PRO A 11 6.07 -10.94 -1.98
N LEU A 12 7.21 -10.56 -1.39
CA LEU A 12 7.54 -10.28 0.04
C LEU A 12 6.70 -9.19 0.74
N PHE A 13 5.61 -8.75 0.10
CA PHE A 13 4.72 -7.69 0.53
C PHE A 13 3.24 -8.12 0.35
N GLU A 14 2.45 -8.06 1.41
CA GLU A 14 1.03 -8.34 1.45
C GLU A 14 0.25 -7.08 1.80
N LEU A 15 -0.70 -6.72 0.95
CA LEU A 15 -1.69 -5.69 1.19
C LEU A 15 -3.07 -6.34 1.07
N TYR A 16 -3.90 -6.23 2.10
CA TYR A 16 -5.27 -6.75 2.08
C TYR A 16 -6.16 -6.01 3.07
N VAL A 17 -7.46 -6.17 2.89
CA VAL A 17 -8.47 -5.63 3.80
C VAL A 17 -9.06 -6.75 4.64
N GLU A 18 -9.03 -6.59 5.96
CA GLU A 18 -9.61 -7.51 6.93
C GLU A 18 -10.37 -6.71 7.99
N ASN A 19 -11.64 -7.05 8.25
CA ASN A 19 -12.44 -6.42 9.32
C ASN A 19 -12.42 -4.87 9.33
N ARG A 20 -12.56 -4.23 8.16
CA ARG A 20 -12.47 -2.76 7.96
C ARG A 20 -11.09 -2.15 8.28
N HIS A 21 -10.05 -2.95 8.30
CA HIS A 21 -8.68 -2.48 8.41
C HIS A 21 -7.91 -2.82 7.15
N LEU A 22 -7.07 -1.89 6.70
CA LEU A 22 -6.02 -2.15 5.75
C LEU A 22 -4.84 -2.77 6.50
N VAL A 23 -4.51 -4.01 6.16
CA VAL A 23 -3.38 -4.74 6.72
C VAL A 23 -2.25 -4.75 5.72
N ILE A 24 -1.06 -4.41 6.22
CA ILE A 24 0.17 -4.32 5.45
C ILE A 24 1.21 -5.19 6.13
N ARG A 25 1.75 -6.15 5.37
CA ARG A 25 2.86 -6.99 5.81
C ARG A 25 3.96 -6.92 4.77
N ASN A 26 5.17 -6.71 5.23
CA ASN A 26 6.40 -6.63 4.47
C ASN A 26 7.43 -7.47 5.24
N GLU A 27 7.84 -8.59 4.66
CA GLU A 27 8.83 -9.48 5.30
C GLU A 27 10.24 -8.88 5.22
N ASP A 28 10.55 -8.12 4.17
CA ASP A 28 11.86 -7.48 3.96
C ASP A 28 12.08 -6.27 4.87
N TYR A 29 11.00 -5.53 5.16
CA TYR A 29 11.05 -4.31 5.96
C TYR A 29 9.97 -4.33 7.05
N ILE A 30 10.25 -5.01 8.16
CA ILE A 30 9.32 -5.17 9.30
C ILE A 30 8.75 -3.83 9.79
N LYS A 31 9.49 -2.73 9.69
CA LYS A 31 9.04 -1.38 10.06
C LYS A 31 7.82 -0.88 9.26
N ASP A 32 7.60 -1.45 8.08
CA ASP A 32 6.50 -1.05 7.19
C ASP A 32 5.19 -1.76 7.59
N ASN A 33 5.28 -2.85 8.36
CA ASN A 33 4.13 -3.60 8.86
C ASN A 33 3.21 -2.70 9.66
N CYS A 34 1.94 -2.65 9.26
CA CYS A 34 0.94 -1.92 10.03
C CYS A 34 -0.47 -2.39 9.73
N VAL A 35 -1.36 -2.04 10.65
CA VAL A 35 -2.80 -2.19 10.50
C VAL A 35 -3.38 -0.79 10.64
N VAL A 36 -4.19 -0.36 9.66
CA VAL A 36 -4.76 0.98 9.60
C VAL A 36 -6.27 0.86 9.44
N ASP A 37 -7.06 1.54 10.28
CA ASP A 37 -8.52 1.59 10.15
C ASP A 37 -8.91 2.30 8.85
N LEU A 38 -9.73 1.68 8.00
CA LEU A 38 -10.18 2.28 6.74
C LEU A 38 -10.87 3.64 6.92
N ASN A 39 -11.54 3.89 8.05
CA ASN A 39 -12.19 5.17 8.34
C ASN A 39 -11.19 6.30 8.62
N SER A 40 -9.94 5.96 8.94
CA SER A 40 -8.85 6.91 9.14
C SER A 40 -8.12 7.25 7.84
N ILE A 41 -8.35 6.46 6.78
CA ILE A 41 -7.74 6.63 5.47
C ILE A 41 -8.64 7.53 4.62
N SER A 42 -8.02 8.52 3.97
CA SER A 42 -8.67 9.37 2.97
C SER A 42 -8.62 8.73 1.59
N HIS A 43 -7.45 8.25 1.17
CA HIS A 43 -7.26 7.46 -0.06
C HIS A 43 -5.86 6.84 -0.10
N LEU A 44 -5.65 5.90 -1.01
CA LEU A 44 -4.36 5.31 -1.37
C LEU A 44 -3.91 5.85 -2.72
N GLU A 45 -2.60 6.05 -2.87
CA GLU A 45 -1.96 6.53 -4.08
C GLU A 45 -0.73 5.66 -4.40
N LEU A 46 -0.59 5.27 -5.66
CA LEU A 46 0.65 4.66 -6.15
C LEU A 46 1.52 5.74 -6.79
N ILE A 47 2.63 6.05 -6.14
CA ILE A 47 3.65 6.94 -6.68
C ILE A 47 4.62 6.07 -7.48
N ARG A 48 4.45 6.09 -8.80
CA ARG A 48 5.37 5.42 -9.71
C ARG A 48 6.66 6.24 -9.82
N SER A 49 7.81 5.59 -9.67
CA SER A 49 9.10 6.26 -9.90
C SER A 49 9.22 6.64 -11.39
N LEU A 50 8.90 7.87 -11.75
CA LEU A 50 9.26 8.46 -13.04
C LEU A 50 10.74 8.83 -12.96
N SER A 51 11.59 7.87 -13.32
CA SER A 51 12.99 8.03 -13.74
C SER A 51 13.56 9.43 -13.49
N PHE A 52 14.37 9.63 -12.45
CA PHE A 52 15.61 10.47 -12.48
C PHE A 52 16.20 10.64 -11.07
N PHE A 53 15.38 10.69 -10.01
CA PHE A 53 15.84 10.94 -8.64
C PHE A 53 15.99 9.70 -7.74
N ASP A 54 15.38 8.55 -8.07
CA ASP A 54 15.49 7.30 -7.28
C ASP A 54 16.83 6.55 -7.46
N LYS A 55 17.88 7.28 -7.85
CA LYS A 55 19.22 6.75 -8.14
C LYS A 55 20.02 6.35 -6.89
N ILE A 56 19.52 6.62 -5.68
CA ILE A 56 20.31 6.49 -4.45
C ILE A 56 19.45 5.88 -3.32
N ILE A 57 19.13 4.59 -3.44
CA ILE A 57 19.19 3.70 -2.27
C ILE A 57 20.47 2.89 -2.44
N GLU A 58 21.58 3.62 -2.35
CA GLU A 58 22.84 3.05 -1.96
C GLU A 58 22.76 2.81 -0.45
N PHE A 59 23.51 1.81 0.05
CA PHE A 59 24.10 1.89 1.39
C PHE A 59 23.34 1.32 2.60
N THR A 60 22.96 0.04 2.57
CA THR A 60 23.12 -0.76 3.80
C THR A 60 23.82 -2.12 3.60
N PHE A 61 23.87 -2.72 2.39
CA PHE A 61 24.38 -4.09 2.23
C PHE A 61 25.22 -4.40 0.96
N GLY A 62 25.96 -3.43 0.40
CA GLY A 62 27.13 -3.75 -0.45
C GLY A 62 26.89 -4.49 -1.79
N PHE A 63 25.66 -4.59 -2.29
CA PHE A 63 25.37 -5.13 -3.62
C PHE A 63 24.70 -4.07 -4.50
N TRP A 64 25.37 -3.74 -5.61
CA TRP A 64 24.87 -2.81 -6.62
C TRP A 64 23.79 -3.48 -7.46
N GLN A 65 22.52 -3.30 -7.11
CA GLN A 65 21.40 -3.69 -7.96
C GLN A 65 20.41 -2.54 -8.10
N GLN A 66 20.14 -2.13 -9.34
CA GLN A 66 19.11 -1.13 -9.65
C GLN A 66 17.74 -1.71 -9.31
N SER A 67 17.15 -1.29 -8.19
CA SER A 67 15.75 -1.61 -7.87
C SER A 67 14.87 -0.41 -8.23
N LYS A 68 14.11 -0.51 -9.32
CA LYS A 68 12.95 0.36 -9.52
C LYS A 68 12.00 0.08 -8.37
N SER A 69 11.81 1.05 -7.48
CA SER A 69 10.93 0.88 -6.33
C SER A 69 9.80 1.88 -6.46
N ASP A 70 8.59 1.37 -6.70
CA ASP A 70 7.38 2.18 -6.61
C ASP A 70 7.03 2.41 -5.14
N VAL A 71 6.27 3.46 -4.83
CA VAL A 71 5.89 3.79 -3.45
C VAL A 71 4.36 3.78 -3.33
N LEU A 72 3.85 3.03 -2.36
CA LEU A 72 2.48 3.14 -1.91
C LEU A 72 2.39 4.23 -0.85
N ARG A 73 1.62 5.28 -1.13
CA ARG A 73 1.28 6.32 -0.15
C ARG A 73 -0.14 6.09 0.35
N ILE A 74 -0.28 6.01 1.67
CA ILE A 74 -1.55 5.92 2.36
C ILE A 74 -1.82 7.29 2.94
N HIS A 75 -2.77 8.02 2.35
CA HIS A 75 -3.20 9.30 2.87
C HIS A 75 -4.17 9.07 4.02
N LEU A 76 -3.76 9.46 5.22
CA LEU A 76 -4.57 9.44 6.42
C LEU A 76 -5.26 10.80 6.57
N LYS A 77 -6.33 10.87 7.36
CA LYS A 77 -7.00 12.14 7.68
C LYS A 77 -6.08 13.15 8.37
N ASN A 78 -4.99 12.69 9.00
CA ASN A 78 -4.04 13.50 9.77
C ASN A 78 -2.59 13.44 9.23
N GLY A 79 -2.36 12.93 8.02
CA GLY A 79 -1.00 12.82 7.48
C GLY A 79 -0.91 11.78 6.36
N PHE A 80 0.26 11.21 6.17
CA PHE A 80 0.45 10.11 5.22
C PHE A 80 1.49 9.12 5.73
N LYS A 81 1.43 7.90 5.21
CA LYS A 81 2.46 6.88 5.41
C LYS A 81 2.91 6.36 4.04
N ASP A 82 4.23 6.37 3.83
CA ASP A 82 4.85 5.85 2.62
C ASP A 82 5.42 4.46 2.86
N ILE A 83 5.25 3.61 1.86
CA ILE A 83 5.70 2.22 1.89
C ILE A 83 6.36 1.91 0.56
N ILE A 84 7.60 1.41 0.63
CA ILE A 84 8.38 1.08 -0.55
C ILE A 84 7.93 -0.29 -1.07
N LEU A 85 7.55 -0.36 -2.34
CA LEU A 85 7.10 -1.56 -3.02
C LEU A 85 8.26 -2.16 -3.83
N THR A 86 9.11 -2.92 -3.17
CA THR A 86 10.18 -3.66 -3.85
C THR A 86 9.63 -4.99 -4.40
N ASN A 87 10.04 -5.37 -5.61
CA ASN A 87 9.70 -6.67 -6.24
C ASN A 87 8.20 -6.98 -6.36
N CYS A 88 7.32 -5.98 -6.49
CA CYS A 88 5.88 -6.16 -6.56
C CYS A 88 5.32 -6.24 -7.99
N ASP A 89 4.21 -6.98 -8.19
CA ASP A 89 3.43 -6.93 -9.44
C ASP A 89 2.58 -5.65 -9.46
N ILE A 90 3.14 -4.60 -10.04
CA ILE A 90 2.57 -3.25 -10.02
C ILE A 90 1.15 -3.21 -10.58
N LYS A 91 0.83 -4.00 -11.61
CA LYS A 91 -0.54 -4.01 -12.18
C LYS A 91 -1.57 -4.52 -11.18
N LYS A 92 -1.20 -5.54 -10.39
CA LYS A 92 -2.07 -6.03 -9.31
C LYS A 92 -2.18 -5.04 -8.17
N THR A 93 -1.08 -4.37 -7.83
CA THR A 93 -1.08 -3.33 -6.81
C THR A 93 -2.03 -2.18 -7.18
N GLU A 94 -2.00 -1.73 -8.45
CA GLU A 94 -2.90 -0.67 -8.92
C GLU A 94 -4.38 -1.06 -8.85
N LEU A 95 -4.70 -2.29 -9.26
CA LEU A 95 -6.06 -2.80 -9.15
C LEU A 95 -6.52 -2.83 -7.69
N LEU A 96 -5.67 -3.29 -6.78
CA LEU A 96 -5.97 -3.34 -5.36
C LEU A 96 -6.17 -1.94 -4.76
N ILE A 97 -5.31 -0.97 -5.10
CA ILE A 97 -5.46 0.42 -4.67
C ILE A 97 -6.79 0.99 -5.14
N TYR A 98 -7.17 0.74 -6.40
CA TYR A 98 -8.46 1.15 -6.95
C TYR A 98 -9.63 0.55 -6.15
N GLU A 99 -9.59 -0.76 -5.89
CA GLU A 99 -10.61 -1.45 -5.10
C GLU A 99 -10.72 -0.91 -3.66
N ILE A 100 -9.60 -0.66 -2.99
CA ILE A 100 -9.58 -0.11 -1.64
C ILE A 100 -10.15 1.31 -1.63
N ASN A 101 -9.79 2.15 -2.61
CA ASN A 101 -10.34 3.50 -2.71
C ASN A 101 -11.85 3.49 -2.93
N LEU A 102 -12.39 2.56 -3.72
CA LEU A 102 -13.84 2.37 -3.84
C LEU A 102 -14.47 1.97 -2.49
N LEU A 103 -13.85 1.04 -1.76
CA LEU A 103 -14.35 0.64 -0.43
C LEU A 103 -14.35 1.81 0.56
N ILE A 104 -13.33 2.66 0.54
CA ILE A 104 -13.27 3.86 1.38
C ILE A 104 -14.44 4.80 1.04
N LEU A 105 -14.67 5.07 -0.24
CA LEU A 105 -15.79 5.92 -0.69
C LEU A 105 -17.16 5.37 -0.29
N GLU A 106 -17.36 4.05 -0.40
CA GLU A 106 -18.58 3.39 0.06
C GLU A 106 -18.80 3.56 1.57
N LEU A 107 -17.74 3.43 2.38
CA LEU A 107 -17.81 3.64 3.83
C LEU A 107 -18.15 5.09 4.18
N GLU A 108 -17.59 6.06 3.47
CA GLU A 108 -17.92 7.49 3.67
C GLU A 108 -19.37 7.81 3.33
N ASN A 109 -19.89 7.27 2.23
CA ASN A 109 -21.28 7.50 1.84
C ASN A 109 -22.27 6.84 2.80
N ASN A 110 -21.94 5.67 3.36
CA ASN A 110 -22.78 4.99 4.35
C ASN A 110 -22.73 5.62 5.75
N THR A 111 -21.78 6.53 6.01
CA THR A 111 -21.62 7.19 7.32
C THR A 111 -22.12 8.64 7.34
N LYS A 112 -22.44 9.23 6.19
CA LYS A 112 -23.10 10.54 6.13
C LYS A 112 -24.58 10.39 6.51
N PRO A 113 -25.06 11.01 7.59
CA PRO A 113 -26.50 11.07 7.86
C PRO A 113 -27.17 11.90 6.76
N ILE A 114 -28.31 11.40 6.27
CA ILE A 114 -29.21 12.10 5.33
C ILE A 114 -29.75 13.37 5.99
#